data_AF-A0A2V8QSA0-F1
#
_entry.id   AF-A0A2V8QSA0-F1
#
_cell.length_a   1.000
_cell.length_b   1.000
_cell.length_c   1.000
_cell.angle_alpha   90.00
_cell.angle_beta   90.00
_cell.angle_gamma   90.00
#
_symmetry.space_group_name_H-M   'P 1'
#
loop_
_entity.id
_entity.type
_entity.pdbx_description
1 polymer ?
#
loop_
_entity_poly.entity_id
_entity_poly.type
_entity_poly.pdbx_seq_one_letter_code
_entity_poly.pdbx_strand_id
1 'polypeptide(L)'
;LSNTERTSGKPNHQDMTVTKYLDAASPVLNQSCCQGTAFPQVDVIIGRNDSGKVIELMRYTMKNCLISSVSIGGGGGDKPVETLTLNYNQLTWKFTSQKPEVGVKGVVDGKWDLAKNAAA
;
A
#
# COMPACT_ATOMS: atom_id res chain seq x y z
N LEU A 1 -25.82 30.12 6.05
CA LEU A 1 -25.59 28.90 6.85
C LEU A 1 -25.25 27.71 5.94
N SER A 2 -24.32 27.85 4.99
CA SER A 2 -23.96 26.75 4.07
C SER A 2 -22.70 25.99 4.50
N ASN A 3 -22.49 25.83 5.81
CA ASN A 3 -21.32 25.12 6.34
C ASN A 3 -21.60 24.26 7.58
N THR A 4 -22.86 23.94 7.87
CA THR A 4 -23.22 23.18 9.09
C THR A 4 -23.35 21.67 8.86
N GLU A 5 -23.48 21.21 7.61
CA GLU A 5 -23.60 19.77 7.33
C GLU A 5 -22.69 19.36 6.18
N ARG A 6 -21.64 18.59 6.51
CA ARG A 6 -20.79 17.93 5.52
C ARG A 6 -21.68 17.01 4.66
N THR A 7 -21.90 17.40 3.41
CA THR A 7 -22.74 16.66 2.45
C THR A 7 -22.06 15.38 1.91
N SER A 8 -20.79 15.15 2.27
CA SER A 8 -20.09 13.87 2.09
C SER A 8 -19.49 13.42 3.42
N GLY A 9 -20.18 12.49 4.09
CA GLY A 9 -19.82 11.99 5.42
C GLY A 9 -18.80 10.85 5.42
N LYS A 10 -18.62 10.16 4.28
CA LYS A 10 -17.71 9.01 4.17
C LYS A 10 -16.39 9.42 3.49
N PRO A 11 -15.23 9.00 4.01
CA PRO A 11 -13.96 9.19 3.33
C PRO A 11 -13.96 8.43 1.99
N ASN A 12 -13.35 9.03 0.96
CA ASN A 12 -13.04 8.36 -0.30
C ASN A 12 -11.57 7.96 -0.29
N HIS A 13 -11.31 6.66 -0.28
CA HIS A 13 -9.96 6.13 -0.39
C HIS A 13 -9.63 5.88 -1.85
N GLN A 14 -8.48 6.40 -2.29
CA GLN A 14 -7.90 6.02 -3.56
C GLN A 14 -7.20 4.66 -3.43
N ASP A 15 -7.11 3.95 -4.54
CA ASP A 15 -6.29 2.75 -4.65
C ASP A 15 -4.81 3.09 -4.40
N MET A 16 -4.03 2.10 -3.97
CA MET A 16 -2.59 2.24 -3.79
C MET A 16 -1.85 1.86 -5.08
N THR A 17 -0.98 2.73 -5.56
CA THR A 17 -0.14 2.46 -6.73
C THR A 17 1.29 2.12 -6.32
N VAL A 18 1.83 1.04 -6.86
CA VAL A 18 3.21 0.58 -6.63
C VAL A 18 3.89 0.32 -7.96
N THR A 19 5.09 0.85 -8.17
CA THR A 19 5.93 0.57 -9.34
C THR A 19 7.08 -0.35 -8.93
N LYS A 20 7.32 -1.38 -9.74
CA LYS A 20 8.44 -2.33 -9.57
C LYS A 20 9.07 -2.64 -10.93
N TYR A 21 10.27 -3.19 -10.93
CA TYR A 21 10.83 -3.81 -12.13
C TYR A 21 10.05 -5.07 -12.51
N LEU A 22 10.01 -5.39 -13.80
CA LEU A 22 9.55 -6.71 -14.22
C LEU A 22 10.44 -7.79 -13.60
N ASP A 23 9.81 -8.83 -13.04
CA ASP A 23 10.48 -9.97 -12.44
C ASP A 23 9.62 -11.24 -12.57
N ALA A 24 10.00 -12.31 -11.89
CA ALA A 24 9.28 -13.57 -11.93
C ALA A 24 7.85 -13.50 -11.36
N ALA A 25 7.52 -12.48 -10.57
CA ALA A 25 6.17 -12.29 -10.03
C ALA A 25 5.22 -11.66 -11.06
N SER A 26 5.73 -10.92 -12.05
CA SER A 26 4.92 -10.18 -13.03
C SER A 26 3.85 -11.04 -13.72
N PRO A 27 4.13 -12.25 -14.22
CA PRO A 27 3.09 -13.09 -14.86
C PRO A 27 1.97 -13.48 -13.90
N VAL A 28 2.29 -13.76 -12.63
CA VAL A 28 1.33 -14.19 -11.60
C VAL A 28 0.47 -13.01 -11.15
N LEU A 29 1.06 -11.82 -11.04
CA LEU A 29 0.35 -10.57 -10.74
C LEU A 29 -0.61 -10.20 -11.87
N ASN A 30 -0.18 -10.33 -13.13
CA ASN A 30 -1.04 -10.14 -14.30
C ASN A 30 -2.20 -11.13 -14.31
N GLN A 31 -1.93 -12.42 -14.09
CA GLN A 31 -2.97 -13.45 -14.01
C GLN A 31 -3.98 -13.14 -12.91
N SER A 32 -3.50 -12.76 -11.72
CA SER A 32 -4.36 -12.43 -10.57
C SER A 32 -5.24 -11.19 -10.85
N CYS A 33 -4.70 -10.20 -11.56
CA CYS A 33 -5.46 -9.04 -12.04
C CYS A 33 -6.57 -9.47 -13.00
N CYS A 34 -6.26 -10.28 -14.03
CA CYS A 34 -7.27 -10.75 -14.99
C CYS A 34 -8.36 -11.63 -14.36
N GLN A 35 -8.00 -12.44 -13.36
CA GLN A 35 -8.94 -13.33 -12.67
C GLN A 35 -9.77 -12.60 -11.61
N GLY A 36 -9.38 -11.39 -11.20
CA GLY A 36 -9.97 -10.73 -10.03
C GLY A 36 -9.72 -11.51 -8.74
N THR A 37 -8.58 -12.19 -8.64
CA THR A 37 -8.23 -13.00 -7.46
C THR A 37 -7.85 -12.10 -6.28
N ALA A 38 -8.61 -12.21 -5.18
CA ALA A 38 -8.33 -11.46 -3.97
C ALA A 38 -7.17 -12.07 -3.16
N PHE A 39 -6.23 -11.22 -2.77
CA PHE A 39 -5.18 -11.52 -1.82
C PHE A 39 -5.71 -11.28 -0.39
N PRO A 40 -5.64 -12.27 0.52
CA PRO A 40 -6.10 -12.08 1.89
C PRO A 40 -5.39 -10.92 2.62
N GLN A 41 -4.11 -10.74 2.33
CA GLN A 41 -3.28 -9.67 2.86
C GLN A 41 -2.20 -9.26 1.84
N VAL A 42 -1.96 -7.95 1.72
CA VAL A 42 -0.80 -7.37 1.00
C VAL A 42 -0.12 -6.38 1.94
N ASP A 43 1.19 -6.52 2.10
CA ASP A 43 2.01 -5.60 2.88
C ASP A 43 2.94 -4.78 1.97
N VAL A 44 2.85 -3.45 2.05
CA VAL A 44 3.83 -2.54 1.47
C VAL A 44 4.64 -1.94 2.60
N ILE A 45 5.95 -2.16 2.58
CA ILE A 45 6.86 -1.77 3.66
C ILE A 45 7.85 -0.76 3.11
N ILE A 46 7.84 0.44 3.69
CA ILE A 46 8.87 1.44 3.45
C ILE A 46 9.99 1.21 4.45
N GLY A 47 11.14 0.80 3.94
CA GLY A 47 12.37 0.65 4.71
C GLY A 47 13.19 1.93 4.72
N ARG A 48 13.96 2.14 5.79
CA ARG A 48 15.06 3.12 5.85
C ARG A 48 16.33 2.43 6.32
N ASN A 49 17.49 2.96 5.92
CA ASN A 49 18.77 2.49 6.43
C ASN A 49 18.97 2.97 7.88
N ASP A 50 19.45 2.08 8.73
CA ASP A 50 19.95 2.35 10.08
C ASP A 50 21.21 1.51 10.30
N SER A 51 22.36 2.18 10.32
CA SER A 51 23.69 1.56 10.44
C SER A 51 23.92 0.35 9.53
N GLY A 52 23.54 0.45 8.25
CA GLY A 52 23.74 -0.61 7.27
C GLY A 52 22.68 -1.71 7.27
N LYS A 53 21.69 -1.64 8.17
CA LYS A 53 20.50 -2.51 8.16
C LYS A 53 19.30 -1.74 7.64
N VAL A 54 18.43 -2.39 6.87
CA VAL A 54 17.14 -1.81 6.51
C VAL A 54 16.16 -2.11 7.64
N ILE A 55 15.56 -1.07 8.21
CA ILE A 55 14.52 -1.20 9.22
C ILE A 55 13.23 -0.52 8.76
N GLU A 56 12.11 -1.04 9.24
CA GLU A 56 10.77 -0.55 8.91
C GLU A 56 10.59 0.89 9.40
N LEU A 57 10.23 1.78 8.47
CA LEU A 57 9.79 3.15 8.78
C LEU A 57 8.26 3.21 8.77
N MET A 58 7.64 2.66 7.72
CA MET A 58 6.20 2.67 7.52
C MET A 58 5.75 1.32 6.94
N ARG A 59 4.64 0.80 7.43
CA ARG A 59 3.95 -0.37 6.86
C ARG A 59 2.51 -0.03 6.54
N TYR A 60 2.10 -0.45 5.36
CA TYR A 60 0.72 -0.47 4.91
C TYR A 60 0.27 -1.92 4.79
N THR A 61 -0.64 -2.34 5.66
CA THR A 61 -1.23 -3.69 5.61
C THR A 61 -2.64 -3.60 5.06
N MET A 62 -2.84 -4.11 3.86
CA MET A 62 -4.12 -4.14 3.15
C MET A 62 -4.76 -5.52 3.30
N LYS A 63 -6.06 -5.59 3.60
CA LYS A 63 -6.83 -6.84 3.68
C LYS A 63 -7.86 -6.95 2.57
N ASN A 64 -8.07 -8.17 2.08
CA ASN A 64 -8.93 -8.47 0.94
C ASN A 64 -8.60 -7.56 -0.25
N CYS A 65 -7.35 -7.65 -0.72
CA CYS A 65 -6.78 -6.77 -1.72
C CYS A 65 -6.89 -7.37 -3.12
N LEU A 66 -7.23 -6.55 -4.11
CA LEU A 66 -7.27 -6.90 -5.52
C LEU A 66 -6.28 -6.04 -6.30
N ILE A 67 -5.69 -6.62 -7.35
CA ILE A 67 -4.93 -5.84 -8.33
C ILE A 67 -5.95 -5.31 -9.35
N SER A 68 -6.26 -4.01 -9.28
CA SER A 68 -7.26 -3.35 -10.12
C SER A 68 -6.73 -2.97 -11.50
N SER A 69 -5.41 -2.82 -11.65
CA SER A 69 -4.75 -2.67 -12.95
C SER A 69 -3.26 -3.01 -12.89
N VAL A 70 -2.72 -3.39 -14.05
CA VAL A 70 -1.28 -3.46 -14.31
C VAL A 70 -0.96 -2.66 -15.57
N SER A 71 0.05 -1.80 -15.50
CA SER A 71 0.54 -1.01 -16.61
C SER A 71 2.04 -1.22 -16.78
N ILE A 72 2.48 -1.66 -17.95
CA ILE A 72 3.88 -1.96 -18.25
C ILE A 72 4.48 -0.79 -19.05
N GLY A 73 5.64 -0.31 -18.59
CA GLY A 73 6.42 0.72 -19.26
C GLY A 73 7.84 0.25 -19.57
N GLY A 74 8.36 0.60 -20.74
CA GLY A 74 9.74 0.32 -21.12
C GLY A 74 10.19 1.19 -22.30
N GLY A 75 11.46 1.60 -22.29
CA GLY A 75 12.07 2.44 -23.33
C GLY A 75 13.42 3.00 -22.90
N GLY A 76 14.20 3.55 -23.84
CA GLY A 76 15.39 4.36 -23.53
C GLY A 76 16.65 3.63 -23.05
N GLY A 77 16.65 2.29 -22.99
CA GLY A 77 17.81 1.48 -22.58
C GLY A 77 17.77 1.01 -21.11
N ASP A 78 16.73 1.35 -20.36
CA ASP A 78 16.54 0.90 -18.98
C ASP A 78 15.76 -0.42 -18.87
N LYS A 79 15.83 -1.05 -17.69
CA LYS A 79 15.04 -2.24 -17.38
C LYS A 79 13.55 -1.91 -17.36
N PRO A 80 12.69 -2.70 -18.04
CA PRO A 80 11.25 -2.50 -18.00
C PRO A 80 10.68 -2.50 -16.57
N VAL A 81 9.68 -1.66 -16.35
CA VAL A 81 8.95 -1.54 -15.09
C VAL A 81 7.47 -1.82 -15.30
N GLU A 82 6.81 -2.24 -14.24
CA GLU A 82 5.36 -2.35 -14.17
C GLU A 82 4.81 -1.56 -12.99
N THR A 83 3.66 -0.95 -13.19
CA THR A 83 2.90 -0.22 -12.19
C THR A 83 1.62 -0.99 -11.90
N LEU A 84 1.47 -1.39 -10.64
CA LEU A 84 0.32 -2.11 -10.11
C LEU A 84 -0.57 -1.14 -9.35
N THR A 85 -1.88 -1.26 -9.51
CA THR A 85 -2.87 -0.54 -8.68
C THR A 85 -3.61 -1.54 -7.80
N LEU A 86 -3.71 -1.24 -6.51
CA LEU A 86 -4.21 -2.12 -5.46
C LEU A 86 -5.47 -1.52 -4.83
N ASN A 87 -6.59 -2.23 -4.96
CA ASN A 87 -7.84 -1.94 -4.27
C ASN A 87 -7.98 -2.85 -3.04
N TYR A 88 -8.60 -2.38 -1.96
CA TYR A 88 -8.63 -3.11 -0.67
C TYR A 88 -9.83 -2.72 0.19
N ASN A 89 -10.22 -3.61 1.11
CA ASN A 89 -11.34 -3.35 2.02
C ASN A 89 -10.90 -2.77 3.37
N GLN A 90 -9.68 -3.07 3.82
CA GLN A 90 -9.15 -2.53 5.07
C GLN A 90 -7.69 -2.13 4.87
N LEU A 91 -7.28 -1.08 5.57
CA LEU A 91 -5.92 -0.58 5.56
C LEU A 91 -5.47 -0.28 6.98
N THR A 92 -4.33 -0.84 7.37
CA THR A 92 -3.61 -0.47 8.59
C THR A 92 -2.35 0.28 8.21
N TRP A 93 -2.17 1.46 8.81
CA TRP A 93 -0.97 2.26 8.75
C TRP A 93 -0.19 2.06 10.04
N LYS A 94 1.07 1.66 9.93
CA LYS A 94 1.96 1.53 11.08
C LYS A 94 3.23 2.32 10.82
N PHE A 95 3.45 3.33 11.65
CA PHE A 95 4.67 4.13 11.65
C PHE A 95 5.58 3.70 12.79
N THR A 96 6.86 3.50 12.48
CA THR A 96 7.89 3.14 13.46
C THR A 96 8.87 4.30 13.60
N SER A 97 8.78 5.01 14.73
CA SER A 97 9.71 6.07 15.10
C SER A 97 11.02 5.49 15.64
N GLN A 98 12.11 6.21 15.42
CA GLN A 98 13.46 5.77 15.79
C GLN A 98 14.09 6.71 16.81
N LYS A 99 15.05 6.18 17.55
CA LYS A 99 15.86 6.98 18.47
C LYS A 99 16.77 7.93 17.66
N PRO A 100 17.32 8.98 18.29
CA PRO A 100 18.39 9.78 17.68
C PRO A 100 19.64 8.95 17.37
N GLU A 101 19.87 7.92 18.19
CA GLU A 101 20.88 6.88 17.99
C GLU A 101 20.31 5.73 17.13
N VAL A 102 20.81 4.51 17.31
CA VAL A 102 20.33 3.32 16.58
C VAL A 102 19.10 2.73 17.27
N GLY A 103 18.11 2.29 16.47
CA GLY A 103 16.98 1.48 16.95
C GLY A 103 15.65 2.21 17.16
N VAL A 104 14.63 1.43 17.55
CA VAL A 104 13.23 1.86 17.60
C VAL A 104 12.95 2.68 18.88
N LYS A 105 12.27 3.82 18.72
CA LYS A 105 11.79 4.68 19.81
C LYS A 105 10.34 4.36 20.19
N GLY A 106 9.50 4.03 19.21
CA GLY A 106 8.09 3.74 19.44
C GLY A 106 7.33 3.47 18.16
N VAL A 107 6.15 2.86 18.29
CA VAL A 107 5.26 2.52 17.18
C VAL A 107 3.94 3.25 17.38
N VAL A 108 3.40 3.79 16.29
CA VAL A 108 2.06 4.35 16.24
C VAL A 108 1.33 3.70 15.06
N ASP A 109 0.13 3.19 15.30
CA ASP A 109 -0.70 2.61 14.27
C ASP A 109 -2.11 3.21 14.26
N GLY A 110 -2.72 3.14 13.08
CA GLY A 110 -4.12 3.43 12.85
C GLY A 110 -4.66 2.46 11.81
N LYS A 111 -5.96 2.18 11.85
CA LYS A 111 -6.59 1.23 10.94
C LYS A 111 -8.00 1.67 10.56
N TRP A 112 -8.38 1.35 9.33
CA TRP A 112 -9.70 1.66 8.80
C TRP A 112 -10.27 0.48 8.01
N ASP A 113 -11.55 0.22 8.22
CA ASP A 113 -12.36 -0.71 7.45
C ASP A 113 -13.27 0.11 6.52
N LEU A 114 -12.97 0.07 5.23
CA LEU A 114 -13.70 0.81 4.20
C LEU A 114 -15.11 0.21 4.00
N ALA A 115 -15.24 -1.11 4.12
CA ALA A 115 -16.52 -1.80 3.95
C ALA A 115 -17.50 -1.45 5.08
N LYS A 116 -17.00 -1.29 6.31
CA LYS A 116 -17.78 -0.88 7.48
C LYS A 116 -17.82 0.63 7.69
N ASN A 117 -16.96 1.39 7.00
CA ASN A 117 -16.77 2.81 7.20
C ASN A 117 -16.50 3.16 8.68
N ALA A 118 -15.58 2.42 9.30
CA ALA A 118 -15.24 2.56 10.72
C ALA A 118 -13.76 2.23 10.97
N ALA A 119 -13.26 2.59 12.15
CA ALA A 119 -11.99 2.06 12.62
C ALA A 119 -12.09 0.52 12.69
N ALA A 120 -11.12 -0.15 12.06
CA ALA A 120 -11.03 -1.61 12.05
C ALA A 120 -10.59 -2.17 13.41
#